data_AF-A0A660NVK6-F1
#
_entry.id   AF-A0A660NVK6-F1
#
_cell.length_a   1.000
_cell.length_b   1.000
_cell.length_c   1.000
_cell.angle_alpha   90.00
_cell.angle_beta   90.00
_cell.angle_gamma   90.00
#
_symmetry.space_group_name_H-M   'P 1'
#
loop_
_entity.id
_entity.type
_entity.pdbx_description
1 polymer ?
#
loop_
_entity_poly.entity_id
_entity_poly.type
_entity_poly.pdbx_seq_one_letter_code
_entity_poly.pdbx_strand_id
1 'polypeptide(L)' 'GYFFLPNYPTEVAAIDFDRTGTTHVGKFVINHSFQLPGFVTTIVSIAVAALIIQFV' A
#
# COMPACT_ATOMS: atom_id res chain seq x y z
N GLY A 1 -0.52 6.13 -7.61
CA GLY A 1 -1.47 7.26 -7.58
C GLY A 1 -2.57 7.03 -6.56
N TYR A 2 -3.44 6.05 -6.82
CA TYR A 2 -4.60 5.74 -5.97
C TYR A 2 -4.29 5.26 -4.55
N PHE A 3 -3.09 4.72 -4.34
CA PHE A 3 -2.60 4.25 -3.06
C PHE A 3 -2.19 5.37 -2.08
N PHE A 4 -2.10 6.63 -2.54
CA PHE A 4 -1.77 7.74 -1.64
C PHE A 4 -3.00 8.30 -0.93
N LEU A 5 -4.20 8.09 -1.46
CA LEU A 5 -5.43 8.56 -0.85
C LEU A 5 -6.19 7.31 -0.41
N PRO A 6 -6.47 7.12 0.89
CA PRO A 6 -7.21 5.97 1.40
C PRO A 6 -8.70 6.11 1.07
N ASN A 7 -9.02 6.11 -0.22
CA ASN A 7 -10.39 6.19 -0.74
C ASN A 7 -10.98 4.81 -1.01
N TYR A 8 -10.22 3.73 -0.79
CA TYR A 8 -10.74 2.38 -0.84
C TYR A 8 -11.44 2.02 0.47
N PRO A 9 -12.72 1.59 0.41
CA PRO A 9 -13.45 1.19 1.61
C PRO A 9 -12.80 0.02 2.36
N THR A 10 -12.02 -0.81 1.66
CA THR A 10 -11.24 -1.89 2.27
C THR A 10 -10.10 -1.41 3.17
N GLU A 11 -9.44 -0.30 2.82
CA GLU A 11 -8.34 0.26 3.63
C GLU A 11 -8.90 0.90 4.90
N VAL A 12 -10.02 1.61 4.78
CA VAL A 12 -10.74 2.20 5.93
C VAL A 12 -11.26 1.11 6.86
N ALA A 13 -11.87 0.05 6.31
CA ALA A 13 -12.32 -1.09 7.12
C ALA A 13 -11.16 -1.81 7.82
N ALA A 14 -10.02 -1.94 7.16
CA ALA A 14 -8.84 -2.57 7.75
C ALA A 14 -8.24 -1.75 8.91
N ILE A 15 -8.36 -0.41 8.88
CA ILE A 15 -8.01 0.44 10.04
C ILE A 15 -8.99 0.19 11.19
N ASP A 16 -10.29 0.15 10.91
CA ASP A 16 -11.32 -0.04 11.94
C ASP A 16 -11.25 -1.44 12.59
N PHE A 17 -10.85 -2.46 11.82
CA PHE A 17 -10.61 -3.81 12.34
C PHE A 17 -9.30 -3.94 13.12
N ASP A 18 -8.34 -3.02 12.98
CA ASP A 18 -7.07 -3.12 13.67
C ASP A 18 -7.15 -2.67 15.14
N ARG A 19 -7.31 -3.65 16.02
CA ARG A 19 -7.31 -3.45 17.48
C ARG A 19 -5.93 -3.16 18.08
N THR A 20 -4.84 -3.42 17.34
CA THR A 20 -3.47 -3.17 17.82
C THR A 20 -3.03 -1.72 17.62
N GLY A 21 -3.74 -0.96 16.78
CA GLY A 21 -3.42 0.43 16.44
C GLY A 21 -2.20 0.60 15.53
N THR A 22 -1.66 -0.50 14.99
CA THR A 22 -0.49 -0.45 14.07
C THR A 22 -0.86 0.15 12.70
N THR A 23 -2.13 0.04 12.33
CA THR A 23 -2.72 0.51 11.09
C THR A 23 -3.54 1.75 11.36
N HIS A 24 -3.06 2.90 10.92
CA HIS A 24 -3.75 4.17 11.13
C HIS A 24 -3.44 5.16 10.02
N VAL A 25 -4.26 6.22 9.96
CA VAL A 25 -3.97 7.42 9.18
C VAL A 25 -3.28 8.40 10.11
N GLY A 26 -2.10 8.90 9.70
CA GLY A 26 -1.32 9.88 10.45
C GLY A 26 -1.88 11.30 10.32
N LYS A 27 -1.01 12.30 10.51
CA LYS A 27 -1.39 13.74 10.48
C LYS A 27 -2.03 14.19 9.16
N PHE A 28 -1.70 13.53 8.06
CA PHE A 28 -2.24 13.82 6.75
C PHE A 28 -2.87 12.57 6.18
N VAL A 29 -3.98 12.72 5.46
CA VAL A 29 -4.67 11.64 4.75
C VAL A 29 -3.72 10.82 3.87
N ILE A 30 -2.69 11.48 3.32
CA ILE A 30 -1.68 10.81 2.52
C ILE A 30 -0.76 9.88 3.33
N ASN A 31 -0.46 10.18 4.60
CA ASN A 31 0.49 9.42 5.39
C ASN A 31 -0.25 8.36 6.22
N HIS A 32 -0.35 7.14 5.71
CA HIS A 32 -1.09 6.05 6.33
C HIS A 32 -0.29 4.74 6.25
N SER A 33 -0.50 3.82 7.20
CA SER A 33 0.31 2.59 7.35
C SER A 33 0.34 1.72 6.09
N PHE A 34 -0.68 1.82 5.24
CA PHE A 34 -0.72 1.07 3.99
C PHE A 34 0.36 1.49 3.00
N GLN A 35 0.94 2.70 3.11
CA GLN A 35 1.96 3.22 2.21
C GLN A 35 3.18 2.31 2.03
N LEU A 36 3.64 1.69 3.13
CA LEU A 36 4.81 0.84 3.08
C LEU A 36 4.56 -0.43 2.24
N PRO A 37 3.50 -1.24 2.52
CA PRO A 37 3.12 -2.39 1.70
C PRO A 37 3.02 -2.12 0.19
N GLY A 38 2.30 -1.09 -0.24
CA GLY A 38 2.11 -0.84 -1.67
C GLY A 38 3.36 -0.29 -2.38
N PHE A 39 4.29 0.38 -1.67
CA PHE A 39 5.62 0.64 -2.25
C PHE A 39 6.39 -0.66 -2.48
N VAL A 40 6.37 -1.58 -1.51
CA VAL A 40 7.00 -2.90 -1.66
C VAL A 40 6.39 -3.64 -2.85
N THR A 41 5.06 -3.71 -2.95
CA THR A 41 4.39 -4.38 -4.08
C THR A 41 4.77 -3.74 -5.42
N THR A 42 4.77 -2.40 -5.50
CA THR A 42 5.11 -1.69 -6.74
C THR A 42 6.55 -1.99 -7.19
N ILE A 43 7.51 -1.88 -6.27
CA ILE A 43 8.92 -2.14 -6.56
C ILE A 43 9.12 -3.60 -6.99
N VAL A 44 8.54 -4.55 -6.25
CA VAL A 44 8.66 -5.98 -6.56
C VAL A 44 8.01 -6.30 -7.91
N SER A 45 6.81 -5.77 -8.20
CA SER A 45 6.15 -5.98 -9.48
C SER A 45 6.98 -5.46 -10.66
N ILE A 46 7.54 -4.25 -10.54
CA ILE A 46 8.42 -3.69 -11.58
C ILE A 46 9.68 -4.55 -11.75
N ALA A 47 10.33 -4.93 -10.64
CA ALA A 47 11.55 -5.73 -10.68
C ALA A 47 11.31 -7.12 -11.31
N VAL A 48 10.24 -7.80 -10.92
CA VAL A 48 9.87 -9.11 -11.47
C VAL A 48 9.50 -9.01 -12.94
N ALA A 49 8.71 -8.00 -13.34
CA ALA A 49 8.37 -7.80 -14.75
C ALA A 49 9.62 -7.51 -15.60
N ALA A 50 10.53 -6.66 -15.10
CA ALA A 50 11.79 -6.35 -15.76
C ALA A 50 12.75 -7.55 -15.84
N LEU A 51 12.70 -8.46 -14.87
CA LEU A 51 13.47 -9.71 -14.90
C LEU A 51 12.88 -10.67 -15.95
N ILE A 52 11.57 -10.89 -15.94
CA ILE A 52 10.90 -11.83 -16.84
C ILE A 52 11.11 -11.45 -18.30
N ILE A 53 11.05 -10.16 -18.64
CA ILE A 53 11.23 -9.71 -20.03
C ILE A 53 12.65 -9.93 -20.58
N GLN A 54 13.65 -10.21 -19.74
CA GLN A 54 14.98 -10.61 -20.22
C GLN A 54 15.04 -12.07 -20.71
N PHE A 55 14.05 -12.89 -20.34
CA PHE A 55 13.98 -14.31 -20.66
C PHE A 55 12.93 -14.64 -21.74
N VAL A 56 12.18 -13.64 -22.21
CA VAL A 56 11.21 -13.72 -23.30
C VAL A 56 11.80 -13.08 -24.54
#